data_AF-A0A858STU8-F1
#
_entry.id   AF-A0A858STU8-F1
#
_cell.length_a   1.000
_cell.length_b   1.000
_cell.length_c   1.000
_cell.angle_alpha   90.00
_cell.angle_beta   90.00
_cell.angle_gamma   90.00
#
_symmetry.space_group_name_H-M   'P 1'
#
loop_
_entity.id
_entity.type
_entity.pdbx_description
1 polymer ?
#
loop_
_entity_poly.entity_id
_entity_poly.type
_entity_poly.pdbx_seq_one_letter_code
_entity_poly.pdbx_strand_id
1 'polypeptide(L)'
;MRQTSAAKSTGQPRAATLSPVPLPNCFVPGARIVTPAGTRAAEDLRPGDRVMTRDNGPQEICWTGCRGLTTVDLSQHPHLRPVRIPAGALGEGRPARDLMLSPNHRVLSTGDMTALHCGTDEVFVAAKHLTAQPGIRAADLPWVTYLHFMCAAHEVVLADGVWSETYQPAAGPVDGIGNAQRLEIEELFPELATYEGLAARTAARPTLTPRAPAHQRGHPVA
;
A
#
# COMPACT_ATOMS: atom_id res chain seq x y z
N MET A 1 -62.42 -26.85 -13.79
CA MET A 1 -61.12 -27.17 -14.41
C MET A 1 -60.63 -25.93 -15.16
N ARG A 2 -59.80 -25.08 -14.53
CA ARG A 2 -59.04 -24.02 -15.19
C ARG A 2 -57.68 -23.95 -14.50
N GLN A 3 -56.64 -24.40 -15.19
CA GLN A 3 -55.25 -24.26 -14.76
C GLN A 3 -54.78 -22.85 -15.10
N THR A 4 -54.27 -22.13 -14.11
CA THR A 4 -53.45 -20.93 -14.30
C THR A 4 -51.99 -21.34 -14.17
N SER A 5 -51.25 -21.33 -15.28
CA SER A 5 -49.80 -21.54 -15.30
C SER A 5 -49.10 -20.20 -15.12
N ALA A 6 -48.40 -20.03 -14.00
CA ALA A 6 -47.54 -18.88 -13.75
C ALA A 6 -46.11 -19.22 -14.20
N ALA A 7 -45.64 -18.56 -15.25
CA ALA A 7 -44.25 -18.65 -15.69
C ALA A 7 -43.32 -18.02 -14.64
N LYS A 8 -42.46 -18.83 -14.04
CA LYS A 8 -41.36 -18.35 -13.20
C LYS A 8 -40.29 -17.73 -14.10
N SER A 9 -40.15 -16.41 -14.00
CA SER A 9 -39.03 -15.66 -14.56
C SER A 9 -37.75 -16.04 -13.82
N THR A 10 -36.90 -16.85 -14.45
CA THR A 10 -35.57 -17.20 -13.96
C THR A 10 -34.65 -16.02 -14.22
N GLY A 11 -34.52 -15.13 -13.24
CA GLY A 11 -33.56 -14.03 -13.26
C GLY A 11 -32.14 -14.59 -13.33
N GLN A 12 -31.47 -14.36 -14.46
CA GLN A 12 -30.05 -14.66 -14.66
C GLN A 12 -29.22 -13.83 -13.66
N PRO A 13 -28.25 -14.42 -12.94
CA PRO A 13 -27.42 -13.64 -12.03
C PRO A 13 -26.60 -12.65 -12.85
N ARG A 14 -26.81 -11.35 -12.60
CA ARG A 14 -25.93 -10.28 -13.10
C ARG A 14 -24.52 -10.58 -12.61
N ALA A 15 -23.57 -10.76 -13.53
CA ALA A 15 -22.17 -10.80 -13.22
C ALA A 15 -21.82 -9.55 -12.40
N ALA A 16 -21.41 -9.74 -11.15
CA ALA A 16 -20.92 -8.65 -10.32
C ALA A 16 -19.64 -8.15 -10.97
N THR A 17 -19.67 -6.90 -11.47
CA THR A 17 -18.48 -6.20 -11.92
C THR A 17 -17.61 -5.99 -10.69
N LEU A 18 -16.62 -6.86 -10.50
CA LEU A 18 -15.57 -6.68 -9.50
C LEU A 18 -14.81 -5.41 -9.87
N SER A 19 -15.09 -4.33 -9.15
CA SER A 19 -14.29 -3.11 -9.25
C SER A 19 -12.88 -3.43 -8.76
N PRO A 20 -11.80 -3.03 -9.46
CA PRO A 20 -10.46 -3.31 -8.97
C PRO A 20 -10.23 -2.59 -7.64
N VAL A 21 -10.19 -3.37 -6.55
CA VAL A 21 -9.94 -2.86 -5.22
C VAL A 21 -8.44 -2.55 -5.08
N PRO A 22 -8.04 -1.39 -4.54
CA PRO A 22 -6.64 -1.03 -4.42
C PRO A 22 -5.89 -2.06 -3.55
N LEU A 23 -4.78 -2.58 -4.07
CA LEU A 23 -3.88 -3.40 -3.26
C LEU A 23 -3.36 -2.60 -2.06
N PRO A 24 -3.18 -3.26 -0.92
CA PRO A 24 -2.61 -2.63 0.26
C PRO A 24 -1.16 -2.20 0.03
N ASN A 25 -0.56 -1.53 1.02
CA ASN A 25 0.83 -1.13 0.98
C ASN A 25 1.69 -2.38 1.18
N CYS A 26 2.49 -2.76 0.18
CA CYS A 26 3.32 -3.98 0.23
C CYS A 26 4.73 -3.75 -0.26
N PHE A 27 5.67 -4.47 0.35
CA PHE A 27 7.01 -4.67 -0.18
C PHE A 27 7.01 -5.81 -1.22
N VAL A 28 8.07 -5.91 -1.99
CA VAL A 28 8.37 -7.04 -2.89
C VAL A 28 9.64 -7.72 -2.35
N PRO A 29 9.78 -9.06 -2.48
CA PRO A 29 10.99 -9.78 -2.06
C PRO A 29 12.28 -9.10 -2.54
N GLY A 30 13.29 -9.13 -1.68
CA GLY A 30 14.57 -8.45 -1.88
C GLY A 30 14.69 -7.09 -1.19
N ALA A 31 13.57 -6.47 -0.78
CA ALA A 31 13.59 -5.26 0.04
C ALA A 31 14.26 -5.56 1.40
N ARG A 32 15.19 -4.71 1.84
CA ARG A 32 15.94 -4.92 3.08
C ARG A 32 15.52 -3.94 4.17
N ILE A 33 14.95 -4.48 5.24
CA ILE A 33 14.43 -3.74 6.38
C ILE A 33 15.46 -3.71 7.50
N VAL A 34 15.71 -2.51 8.05
CA VAL A 34 16.64 -2.36 9.17
C VAL A 34 16.00 -2.89 10.46
N THR A 35 16.71 -3.81 11.12
CA THR A 35 16.35 -4.32 12.44
C THR A 35 17.46 -3.99 13.45
N PRO A 36 17.21 -4.09 14.77
CA PRO A 36 18.26 -3.91 15.78
C PRO A 36 19.45 -4.85 15.60
N ALA A 37 19.25 -6.03 15.01
CA ALA A 37 20.29 -7.03 14.75
C ALA A 37 20.97 -6.87 13.37
N GLY A 38 20.66 -5.80 12.64
CA GLY A 38 21.13 -5.56 11.28
C GLY A 38 20.01 -5.68 10.24
N THR A 39 20.35 -5.52 8.96
CA THR A 39 19.35 -5.48 7.90
C THR A 39 18.89 -6.88 7.50
N ARG A 40 17.58 -7.13 7.50
CA ARG A 40 16.95 -8.41 7.09
C ARG A 40 16.11 -8.24 5.84
N ALA A 41 15.96 -9.31 5.06
CA ALA A 41 15.07 -9.29 3.91
C ALA A 41 13.60 -9.26 4.39
N ALA A 42 12.74 -8.53 3.71
CA ALA A 42 11.34 -8.39 4.10
C ALA A 42 10.60 -9.74 4.13
N GLU A 43 10.95 -10.65 3.22
CA GLU A 43 10.42 -12.02 3.14
C GLU A 43 10.82 -12.92 4.33
N ASP A 44 11.85 -12.54 5.07
CA ASP A 44 12.37 -13.29 6.23
C ASP A 44 11.82 -12.77 7.56
N LEU A 45 11.08 -11.66 7.56
CA LEU A 45 10.48 -11.10 8.77
C LEU A 45 9.31 -11.96 9.24
N ARG A 46 9.19 -12.13 10.55
CA ARG A 46 8.15 -12.91 11.21
C ARG A 46 7.55 -12.13 12.39
N PRO A 47 6.32 -12.46 12.84
CA PRO A 47 5.81 -11.94 14.10
C PRO A 47 6.78 -12.21 15.24
N GLY A 48 6.96 -11.23 16.13
CA GLY A 48 7.96 -11.23 17.20
C GLY A 48 9.33 -10.64 16.81
N ASP A 49 9.62 -10.49 15.51
CA ASP A 49 10.80 -9.75 15.08
C ASP A 49 10.65 -8.25 15.37
N ARG A 50 11.76 -7.56 15.64
CA ARG A 50 11.77 -6.10 15.83
C ARG A 50 12.34 -5.38 14.63
N VAL A 51 11.71 -4.27 14.23
CA VAL A 51 12.16 -3.38 13.14
C VAL A 51 12.49 -2.01 13.70
N MET A 52 13.50 -1.35 13.13
CA MET A 52 13.80 0.04 13.46
C MET A 52 12.72 0.95 12.88
N THR A 53 12.11 1.75 13.75
CA THR A 53 11.13 2.78 13.34
C THR A 53 11.71 4.18 13.48
N ARG A 54 11.10 5.14 12.78
CA ARG A 54 11.53 6.54 12.80
C ARG A 54 11.26 7.22 14.15
N ASP A 55 10.09 6.97 14.74
CA ASP A 55 9.56 7.79 15.84
C ASP A 55 9.57 7.05 17.19
N ASN A 56 9.39 5.73 17.19
CA ASN A 56 9.07 4.96 18.40
C ASN A 56 10.18 3.98 18.80
N GLY A 57 11.40 4.15 18.27
CA GLY A 57 12.48 3.18 18.46
C GLY A 57 12.16 1.81 17.84
N PRO A 58 12.81 0.72 18.26
CA PRO A 58 12.53 -0.58 17.66
C PRO A 58 11.16 -1.13 18.07
N GLN A 59 10.28 -1.38 17.10
CA GLN A 59 8.93 -1.89 17.31
C GLN A 59 8.81 -3.35 16.89
N GLU A 60 7.99 -4.11 17.60
CA GLU A 60 7.73 -5.52 17.29
C GLU A 60 6.71 -5.66 16.16
N ILE A 61 7.01 -6.56 15.24
CA ILE A 61 6.08 -7.01 14.21
C ILE A 61 5.07 -7.93 14.89
N CYS A 62 3.79 -7.57 14.82
CA CYS A 62 2.71 -8.38 15.36
C CYS A 62 2.03 -9.26 14.31
N TRP A 63 2.23 -8.98 13.02
CA TRP A 63 1.66 -9.76 11.93
C TRP A 63 2.48 -9.65 10.64
N THR A 64 2.45 -10.71 9.83
CA THR A 64 3.02 -10.75 8.48
C THR A 64 2.07 -11.47 7.53
N GLY A 65 1.99 -11.04 6.27
CA GLY A 65 1.20 -11.71 5.23
C GLY A 65 1.80 -11.54 3.84
N CYS A 66 1.33 -12.31 2.88
CA CYS A 66 1.81 -12.22 1.50
C CYS A 66 0.75 -12.52 0.45
N ARG A 67 0.83 -11.87 -0.72
CA ARG A 67 -0.09 -12.12 -1.84
C ARG A 67 0.65 -12.25 -3.14
N GLY A 68 0.53 -13.42 -3.78
CA GLY A 68 1.00 -13.63 -5.15
C GLY A 68 0.02 -13.10 -6.18
N LEU A 69 0.55 -12.49 -7.24
CA LEU A 69 -0.17 -12.17 -8.47
C LEU A 69 0.52 -12.87 -9.65
N THR A 70 -0.29 -13.55 -10.45
CA THR A 70 0.12 -14.26 -11.65
C THR A 70 0.23 -13.33 -12.86
N THR A 71 0.72 -13.87 -13.98
CA THR A 71 0.75 -13.14 -15.26
C THR A 71 -0.64 -12.72 -15.71
N VAL A 72 -1.63 -13.60 -15.51
CA VAL A 72 -3.03 -13.30 -15.84
C VAL A 72 -3.52 -12.12 -15.00
N ASP A 73 -3.28 -12.14 -13.69
CA ASP A 73 -3.67 -11.05 -12.78
C ASP A 73 -3.08 -9.70 -13.21
N LEU A 74 -1.78 -9.68 -13.50
CA LEU A 74 -1.04 -8.47 -13.90
C LEU A 74 -1.39 -7.99 -15.33
N SER A 75 -1.87 -8.88 -16.19
CA SER A 75 -2.37 -8.49 -17.53
C SER A 75 -3.77 -7.87 -17.46
N GLN A 76 -4.64 -8.43 -16.62
CA GLN A 76 -6.00 -7.93 -16.40
C GLN A 76 -6.01 -6.64 -15.55
N HIS A 77 -5.02 -6.49 -14.66
CA HIS A 77 -4.92 -5.36 -13.73
C HIS A 77 -3.52 -4.71 -13.78
N PRO A 78 -3.13 -4.05 -14.90
CA PRO A 78 -1.80 -3.46 -15.03
C PRO A 78 -1.44 -2.41 -13.97
N HIS A 79 -2.46 -1.75 -13.40
CA HIS A 79 -2.30 -0.79 -12.31
C HIS A 79 -1.86 -1.42 -10.98
N LEU A 80 -1.79 -2.76 -10.89
CA LEU A 80 -1.26 -3.51 -9.75
C LEU A 80 0.20 -3.92 -9.94
N ARG A 81 0.85 -3.54 -11.04
CA ARG A 81 2.27 -3.82 -11.27
C ARG A 81 3.15 -3.05 -10.29
N PRO A 82 4.19 -3.66 -9.71
CA PRO A 82 5.07 -2.97 -8.78
C PRO A 82 5.71 -1.75 -9.40
N VAL A 83 6.05 -0.75 -8.59
CA VAL A 83 6.91 0.35 -9.01
C VAL A 83 8.34 0.01 -8.64
N ARG A 84 9.24 0.00 -9.62
CA ARG A 84 10.69 -0.10 -9.40
C ARG A 84 11.26 1.30 -9.22
N ILE A 85 11.92 1.50 -8.08
CA ILE A 85 12.67 2.69 -7.72
C ILE A 85 14.16 2.28 -7.79
N PRO A 86 14.89 2.69 -8.84
CA PRO A 86 16.30 2.32 -8.99
C PRO A 86 17.17 2.86 -7.86
N ALA A 87 18.30 2.21 -7.59
CA ALA A 87 19.29 2.73 -6.66
C ALA A 87 19.67 4.20 -6.96
N GLY A 88 19.68 5.05 -5.93
CA GLY A 88 19.99 6.48 -6.03
C GLY A 88 18.92 7.37 -6.65
N ALA A 89 17.77 6.84 -7.08
CA ALA A 89 16.74 7.61 -7.79
C ALA A 89 16.06 8.70 -6.94
N LEU A 90 16.11 8.60 -5.61
CA LEU A 90 15.50 9.56 -4.67
C LEU A 90 16.51 10.57 -4.09
N GLY A 91 17.73 10.64 -4.66
CA GLY A 91 18.79 11.52 -4.18
C GLY A 91 19.59 10.93 -3.00
N GLU A 92 20.74 11.55 -2.70
CA GLU A 92 21.62 11.14 -1.58
C GLU A 92 22.04 9.64 -1.58
N GLY A 93 22.06 9.00 -2.76
CA GLY A 93 22.33 7.57 -2.87
C GLY A 93 21.18 6.66 -2.40
N ARG A 94 19.96 7.18 -2.31
CA ARG A 94 18.75 6.43 -1.92
C ARG A 94 17.84 6.11 -3.10
N PRO A 95 17.17 4.94 -3.11
CA PRO A 95 17.45 3.80 -2.26
C PRO A 95 18.88 3.27 -2.48
N ALA A 96 19.45 2.61 -1.49
CA ALA A 96 20.81 2.05 -1.57
C ALA A 96 20.91 0.88 -2.56
N ARG A 97 19.76 0.30 -2.92
CA ARG A 97 19.57 -0.79 -3.88
C ARG A 97 18.27 -0.54 -4.63
N ASP A 98 18.05 -1.24 -5.73
CA ASP A 98 16.74 -1.23 -6.38
C ASP A 98 15.66 -1.68 -5.40
N LEU A 99 14.67 -0.82 -5.18
CA LEU A 99 13.54 -1.08 -4.31
C LEU A 99 12.28 -1.22 -5.15
N MET A 100 11.50 -2.28 -4.91
CA MET A 100 10.21 -2.51 -5.55
C MET A 100 9.11 -2.47 -4.52
N LEU A 101 8.08 -1.67 -4.80
CA LEU A 101 6.95 -1.44 -3.91
C LEU A 101 5.62 -1.60 -4.66
N SER A 102 4.54 -1.92 -3.95
CA SER A 102 3.21 -1.82 -4.54
C SER A 102 2.89 -0.36 -4.90
N PRO A 103 2.07 -0.09 -5.94
CA PRO A 103 1.80 1.26 -6.43
C PRO A 103 1.33 2.27 -5.37
N ASN A 104 0.58 1.81 -4.37
CA ASN A 104 0.04 2.68 -3.32
C ASN A 104 0.93 2.77 -2.08
N HIS A 105 1.96 1.93 -1.96
CA HIS A 105 2.89 1.95 -0.84
C HIS A 105 3.55 3.34 -0.74
N ARG A 106 3.51 3.95 0.43
CA ARG A 106 4.06 5.28 0.65
C ARG A 106 5.47 5.24 1.21
N VAL A 107 6.30 6.08 0.61
CA VAL A 107 7.62 6.43 1.14
C VAL A 107 7.56 7.84 1.71
N LEU A 108 8.37 8.10 2.72
CA LEU A 108 8.52 9.42 3.30
C LEU A 108 9.36 10.27 2.35
N SER A 109 8.81 11.41 1.94
CA SER A 109 9.52 12.44 1.21
C SER A 109 9.79 13.61 2.14
N THR A 110 11.05 14.03 2.20
CA THR A 110 11.54 15.14 3.02
C THR A 110 12.10 16.24 2.12
N GLY A 111 11.75 17.50 2.35
CA GLY A 111 12.33 18.64 1.62
C GLY A 111 11.52 19.92 1.65
N ASP A 112 12.12 21.04 1.26
CA ASP A 112 11.53 22.39 1.33
C ASP A 112 10.22 22.52 0.54
N MET A 113 10.12 21.82 -0.59
CA MET A 113 8.89 21.78 -1.40
C MET A 113 7.75 21.03 -0.69
N THR A 114 8.05 20.10 0.22
CA THR A 114 7.06 19.38 1.03
C THR A 114 6.46 20.28 2.10
N ALA A 115 7.31 21.07 2.77
CA ALA A 115 6.90 22.06 3.78
C ALA A 115 5.95 23.11 3.20
N LEU A 116 6.22 23.59 1.97
CA LEU A 116 5.40 24.58 1.28
C LEU A 116 3.96 24.12 0.99
N HIS A 117 3.74 22.82 0.76
CA HIS A 117 2.45 22.30 0.31
C HIS A 117 1.63 21.65 1.43
N CYS A 118 2.29 21.12 2.47
CA CYS A 118 1.64 20.31 3.50
C CYS A 118 1.84 20.82 4.93
N GLY A 119 2.53 21.95 5.12
CA GLY A 119 2.76 22.54 6.45
C GLY A 119 3.57 21.67 7.40
N THR A 120 4.27 20.66 6.87
CA THR A 120 5.13 19.70 7.59
C THR A 120 6.34 19.38 6.73
N ASP A 121 7.49 19.12 7.36
CA ASP A 121 8.75 18.85 6.64
C ASP A 121 8.80 17.44 6.02
N GLU A 122 7.81 16.60 6.32
CA GLU A 122 7.74 15.20 5.91
C GLU A 122 6.33 14.81 5.49
N VAL A 123 6.19 14.23 4.30
CA VAL A 123 4.90 13.69 3.83
C VAL A 123 5.07 12.31 3.23
N PHE A 124 4.00 11.53 3.28
CA PHE A 124 3.93 10.30 2.52
C PHE A 124 3.59 10.55 1.05
N VAL A 125 4.39 9.94 0.17
CA VAL A 125 4.16 9.90 -1.28
C VAL A 125 4.04 8.45 -1.73
N ALA A 126 2.93 8.10 -2.39
CA ALA A 126 2.72 6.78 -2.97
C ALA A 126 3.72 6.50 -4.10
N ALA A 127 4.24 5.28 -4.19
CA ALA A 127 5.25 4.90 -5.17
C ALA A 127 4.83 5.21 -6.63
N LYS A 128 3.55 5.03 -6.97
CA LYS A 128 3.01 5.36 -8.31
C LYS A 128 3.11 6.85 -8.66
N HIS A 129 3.17 7.74 -7.68
CA HIS A 129 3.33 9.17 -7.93
C HIS A 129 4.81 9.55 -8.16
N LEU A 130 5.74 8.66 -7.81
CA LEU A 130 7.17 8.85 -8.06
C LEU A 130 7.57 8.55 -9.50
N THR A 131 6.69 7.96 -10.32
CA THR A 131 7.00 7.59 -11.73
C THR A 131 7.22 8.79 -12.64
N ALA A 132 6.96 10.01 -12.17
CA ALA A 132 7.35 11.23 -12.86
C ALA A 132 8.87 11.51 -12.76
N GLN A 133 9.58 10.87 -11.84
CA GLN A 133 11.02 11.01 -11.68
C GLN A 133 11.79 10.11 -12.65
N PRO A 134 12.97 10.54 -13.13
CA PRO A 134 13.77 9.74 -14.07
C PRO A 134 14.09 8.34 -13.55
N GLY A 135 13.81 7.33 -14.38
CA GLY A 135 14.14 5.93 -14.09
C GLY A 135 13.15 5.18 -13.20
N ILE A 136 12.28 5.87 -12.46
CA ILE A 136 11.23 5.24 -11.65
C ILE A 136 10.06 4.86 -12.56
N ARG A 137 9.67 3.59 -12.57
CA ARG A 137 8.61 3.08 -13.47
C ARG A 137 7.92 1.84 -12.93
N ALA A 138 6.72 1.57 -13.45
CA ALA A 138 6.09 0.27 -13.29
C ALA A 138 7.02 -0.84 -13.83
N ALA A 139 7.18 -1.90 -13.06
CA ALA A 139 7.97 -3.06 -13.40
C ALA A 139 7.17 -3.96 -14.35
N ASP A 140 7.84 -4.45 -15.39
CA ASP A 140 7.29 -5.45 -16.30
C ASP A 140 7.77 -6.83 -15.85
N LEU A 141 6.96 -7.47 -15.01
CA LEU A 141 7.25 -8.77 -14.40
C LEU A 141 6.15 -9.76 -14.77
N PRO A 142 6.49 -11.04 -15.03
CA PRO A 142 5.50 -12.06 -15.33
C PRO A 142 4.67 -12.43 -14.10
N TRP A 143 5.16 -12.19 -12.89
CA TRP A 143 4.45 -12.43 -11.64
C TRP A 143 5.09 -11.59 -10.54
N VAL A 144 4.40 -11.42 -9.40
CA VAL A 144 4.95 -10.77 -8.22
C VAL A 144 4.39 -11.39 -6.95
N THR A 145 5.21 -11.48 -5.90
CA THR A 145 4.74 -11.69 -4.53
C THR A 145 4.83 -10.37 -3.77
N TYR A 146 3.73 -9.96 -3.17
CA TYR A 146 3.65 -8.82 -2.28
C TYR A 146 3.74 -9.28 -0.83
N LEU A 147 4.49 -8.54 -0.03
CA LEU A 147 4.77 -8.84 1.38
C LEU A 147 4.22 -7.71 2.25
N HIS A 148 3.59 -8.10 3.35
CA HIS A 148 3.03 -7.21 4.34
C HIS A 148 3.57 -7.56 5.72
N PHE A 149 3.81 -6.54 6.53
CA PHE A 149 3.99 -6.71 7.96
C PHE A 149 3.44 -5.50 8.69
N MET A 150 2.94 -5.73 9.90
CA MET A 150 2.29 -4.74 10.74
C MET A 150 2.90 -4.75 12.13
N CYS A 151 2.99 -3.57 12.75
CA CYS A 151 3.30 -3.38 14.15
C CYS A 151 2.02 -3.02 14.94
N ALA A 152 2.12 -3.00 16.27
CA ALA A 152 0.98 -2.63 17.12
C ALA A 152 0.39 -1.26 16.77
N ALA A 153 1.22 -0.30 16.38
CA ALA A 153 0.84 0.97 15.75
C ALA A 153 1.24 1.02 14.27
N HIS A 154 0.75 2.02 13.52
CA HIS A 154 1.26 2.28 12.17
C HIS A 154 2.63 2.96 12.30
N GLU A 155 3.67 2.36 11.70
CA GLU A 155 5.05 2.79 11.88
C GLU A 155 5.71 3.21 10.56
N VAL A 156 6.78 3.99 10.67
CA VAL A 156 7.68 4.32 9.54
C VAL A 156 8.99 3.57 9.72
N VAL A 157 9.31 2.68 8.80
CA VAL A 157 10.48 1.78 8.83
C VAL A 157 11.49 2.13 7.76
N LEU A 158 12.75 1.75 7.99
CA LEU A 158 13.83 2.01 7.03
C LEU A 158 14.05 0.79 6.12
N ALA A 159 13.71 0.94 4.84
CA ALA A 159 13.83 -0.08 3.80
C ALA A 159 14.81 0.37 2.71
N ASP A 160 15.93 -0.33 2.54
CA ASP A 160 17.00 0.02 1.58
C ASP A 160 17.42 1.51 1.64
N GLY A 161 17.44 2.08 2.85
CA GLY A 161 17.79 3.49 3.08
C GLY A 161 16.65 4.49 2.81
N VAL A 162 15.45 4.03 2.49
CA VAL A 162 14.24 4.84 2.29
C VAL A 162 13.27 4.60 3.45
N TRP A 163 12.77 5.69 4.04
CA TRP A 163 11.71 5.61 5.05
C TRP A 163 10.40 5.26 4.36
N SER A 164 9.75 4.19 4.79
CA SER A 164 8.53 3.63 4.20
C SER A 164 7.55 3.24 5.28
N GLU A 165 6.27 3.17 4.94
CA GLU A 165 5.22 2.85 5.90
C GLU A 165 5.11 1.33 6.17
N THR A 166 4.73 0.93 7.39
CA THR A 166 4.30 -0.46 7.64
C THR A 166 2.89 -0.68 7.11
N TYR A 167 2.40 -1.92 7.06
CA TYR A 167 1.02 -2.15 6.69
C TYR A 167 0.08 -1.44 7.69
N GLN A 168 -0.81 -0.61 7.15
CA GLN A 168 -1.91 0.00 7.88
C GLN A 168 -3.23 -0.53 7.29
N PRO A 169 -4.02 -1.28 8.09
CA PRO A 169 -5.39 -1.64 7.73
C PRO A 169 -6.21 -0.37 7.47
N ALA A 170 -6.92 -0.32 6.34
CA ALA A 170 -7.79 0.81 5.99
C ALA A 170 -9.25 0.51 6.39
N ALA A 171 -9.98 1.54 6.81
CA ALA A 171 -11.41 1.44 7.12
C ALA A 171 -12.24 1.15 5.84
N GLY A 172 -12.79 -0.07 5.75
CA GLY A 172 -13.56 -0.56 4.60
C GLY A 172 -13.32 -2.06 4.37
N PRO A 173 -13.95 -2.68 3.35
CA PRO A 173 -13.64 -4.06 3.00
C PRO A 173 -12.13 -4.19 2.73
N VAL A 174 -11.44 -4.99 3.54
CA VAL A 174 -10.00 -5.28 3.42
C VAL A 174 -9.79 -6.26 2.25
N ASP A 175 -10.28 -5.92 1.06
CA ASP A 175 -10.24 -6.79 -0.10
C ASP A 175 -8.98 -6.48 -0.89
N GLY A 176 -7.90 -7.15 -0.54
CA GLY A 176 -6.54 -6.80 -0.96
C GLY A 176 -5.50 -7.73 -0.36
N ILE A 177 -5.80 -8.17 0.86
CA ILE A 177 -5.27 -9.29 1.59
C ILE A 177 -6.31 -10.40 1.40
N GLY A 178 -5.95 -11.58 0.89
CA GLY A 178 -6.98 -12.59 0.55
C GLY A 178 -7.88 -12.92 1.75
N ASN A 179 -9.10 -13.41 1.53
CA ASN A 179 -10.09 -13.65 2.61
C ASN A 179 -9.50 -14.40 3.83
N ALA A 180 -8.60 -15.37 3.61
CA ALA A 180 -7.94 -16.10 4.69
C ALA A 180 -7.05 -15.20 5.57
N GLN A 181 -6.26 -14.32 4.98
CA GLN A 181 -5.39 -13.40 5.72
C GLN A 181 -6.17 -12.24 6.35
N ARG A 182 -7.29 -11.84 5.74
CA ARG A 182 -8.22 -10.90 6.36
C ARG A 182 -8.82 -11.50 7.63
N LEU A 183 -9.33 -12.72 7.55
CA LEU A 183 -9.86 -13.45 8.70
C LEU A 183 -8.79 -13.62 9.78
N GLU A 184 -7.54 -13.89 9.40
CA GLU A 184 -6.41 -13.96 10.32
C GLU A 184 -6.12 -12.62 11.01
N ILE A 185 -6.15 -11.49 10.29
CA ILE A 185 -6.01 -10.15 10.89
C ILE A 185 -7.19 -9.86 11.83
N GLU A 186 -8.41 -10.17 11.43
CA GLU A 186 -9.63 -9.99 12.24
C GLU A 186 -9.64 -10.92 13.47
N GLU A 187 -9.02 -12.11 13.40
CA GLU A 187 -8.87 -13.03 14.53
C GLU A 187 -7.80 -12.54 15.52
N LEU A 188 -6.66 -12.05 15.02
CA LEU A 188 -5.55 -11.54 15.83
C LEU A 188 -5.83 -10.15 16.42
N PHE A 189 -6.62 -9.33 15.73
CA PHE A 189 -7.03 -7.98 16.14
C PHE A 189 -8.53 -7.81 15.91
N PRO A 190 -9.38 -8.36 16.80
CA PRO A 190 -10.84 -8.34 16.66
C PRO A 190 -11.44 -6.95 16.48
N GLU A 191 -10.79 -5.92 17.04
CA GLU A 191 -11.17 -4.52 16.85
C GLU A 191 -11.14 -4.08 15.38
N LEU A 192 -10.25 -4.64 14.56
CA LEU A 192 -10.11 -4.32 13.13
C LEU A 192 -11.22 -4.90 12.26
N ALA A 193 -12.06 -5.79 12.80
CA ALA A 193 -13.27 -6.25 12.11
C ALA A 193 -14.34 -5.15 12.03
N THR A 194 -14.19 -4.08 12.82
CA THR A 194 -15.13 -2.96 12.86
C THR A 194 -14.58 -1.73 12.14
N TYR A 195 -15.47 -0.94 11.53
CA TYR A 195 -15.11 0.36 10.96
C TYR A 195 -14.47 1.29 12.00
N GLU A 196 -14.96 1.25 13.25
CA GLU A 196 -14.46 2.08 14.36
C GLU A 196 -13.04 1.69 14.77
N GLY A 197 -12.73 0.40 14.89
CA GLY A 197 -11.36 -0.05 15.20
C GLY A 197 -10.37 0.20 14.06
N LEU A 198 -10.82 0.13 12.80
CA LEU A 198 -10.01 0.56 11.66
C LEU A 198 -9.79 2.09 11.65
N ALA A 199 -10.83 2.87 11.94
CA ALA A 199 -10.77 4.33 11.99
C ALA A 199 -9.95 4.86 13.19
N ALA A 200 -9.85 4.09 14.28
CA ALA A 200 -9.05 4.43 15.45
C ALA A 200 -7.53 4.31 15.22
N ARG A 201 -7.09 3.64 14.14
CA ARG A 201 -5.66 3.56 13.79
C ARG A 201 -5.23 4.82 13.03
N THR A 202 -4.61 5.75 13.75
CA THR A 202 -4.03 6.97 13.17
C THR A 202 -2.85 6.63 12.27
N ALA A 203 -2.79 7.23 11.07
CA ALA A 203 -1.62 7.11 10.21
C ALA A 203 -0.41 7.84 10.81
N ALA A 204 0.80 7.27 10.68
CA ALA A 204 2.02 7.85 11.24
C ALA A 204 2.34 9.26 10.70
N ARG A 205 1.94 9.56 9.44
CA ARG A 205 2.09 10.86 8.79
C ARG A 205 0.91 11.16 7.85
N PRO A 206 0.65 12.44 7.53
CA PRO A 206 -0.27 12.83 6.47
C PRO A 206 0.14 12.27 5.10
N THR A 207 -0.84 11.96 4.25
CA THR A 207 -0.61 11.50 2.88
C THR A 207 -0.85 12.63 1.89
N LEU A 208 0.05 12.76 0.91
CA LEU A 208 -0.13 13.70 -0.18
C LEU A 208 -1.18 13.17 -1.17
N THR A 209 -2.33 13.84 -1.25
CA THR A 209 -3.37 13.56 -2.24
C THR A 209 -3.18 14.45 -3.47
N PRO A 210 -3.36 13.94 -4.71
CA PRO A 210 -3.39 14.80 -5.89
C PRO A 210 -4.48 15.87 -5.72
N ARG A 211 -4.13 17.14 -5.95
CA ARG A 211 -5.09 18.22 -5.95
C ARG A 211 -6.01 18.05 -7.17
N ALA A 212 -7.33 18.11 -6.98
CA ALA A 212 -8.25 18.29 -8.10
C ALA A 212 -7.82 19.53 -8.92
N PRO A 213 -7.87 19.49 -10.26
CA PRO A 213 -7.42 20.61 -11.08
C PRO A 213 -8.14 21.88 -10.62
N ALA A 214 -7.36 22.93 -10.33
CA ALA A 214 -7.92 24.22 -10.02
C ALA A 214 -8.79 24.62 -11.21
N HIS A 215 -10.11 24.78 -10.99
CA HIS A 215 -10.96 25.49 -11.93
C HIS A 215 -10.28 26.84 -12.19
N GLN A 216 -9.68 26.99 -13.37
CA GLN A 216 -9.35 28.30 -13.91
C GLN A 216 -10.69 29.04 -14.00
N ARG A 217 -10.93 29.93 -13.03
CA ARG A 217 -11.96 30.95 -13.18
C ARG A 217 -11.54 31.78 -14.38
N GLY A 218 -12.23 31.59 -15.49
CA GLY A 218 -12.06 32.39 -16.68
C GLY A 218 -12.13 33.86 -16.30
N HIS A 219 -11.07 34.60 -16.61
CA HIS A 219 -11.15 36.05 -16.65
C HIS A 219 -12.11 36.44 -17.79
N PRO A 220 -13.13 37.27 -17.55
CA PRO A 220 -13.85 37.89 -18.63
C PRO A 220 -12.90 38.83 -19.36
N VAL A 221 -12.72 38.60 -20.65
CA VAL A 221 -12.07 39.56 -21.56
C VAL A 221 -12.97 40.79 -21.61
N ALA A 222 -12.36 41.95 -21.33
CA ALA A 222 -13.00 43.26 -21.44
C ALA A 222 -13.22 43.66 -22.91
#